data_AF-A0A317DLE4-F1
#
_entry.id   AF-A0A317DLE4-F1
#
_cell.length_a   1.000
_cell.length_b   1.000
_cell.length_c   1.000
_cell.angle_alpha   90.00
_cell.angle_beta   90.00
_cell.angle_gamma   90.00
#
_symmetry.space_group_name_H-M   'P 1'
#
loop_
_entity.id
_entity.type
_entity.pdbx_description
1 polymer ?
#
loop_
_entity_poly.entity_id
_entity_poly.type
_entity_poly.pdbx_seq_one_letter_code
_entity_poly.pdbx_strand_id
1 'polypeptide(L)'
;MAIGVGGFIMASGVWWVYFVATYDSEAGNRVLRAGREAVVRSYFYAYGHLLVYAAIVTAGVAVELAAKEAAHPGPGHDVAGRLLGGSQLAMMAGCVIIYRGISLSVSRPVALTQSGLALVALVIALAGLPPVVAVSLSAIAWVVLAVVEQRSASDRPR
;
A
#
# COMPACT_ATOMS: atom_id res chain seq x y z
N MET A 1 15.97 14.90 -7.18
CA MET A 1 14.73 14.95 -7.99
C MET A 1 14.04 13.59 -8.09
N ALA A 2 14.74 12.50 -8.45
CA ALA A 2 14.15 11.17 -8.63
C ALA A 2 13.34 10.64 -7.41
N ILE A 3 13.87 10.80 -6.19
CA ILE A 3 13.19 10.35 -4.96
C ILE A 3 11.86 11.09 -4.74
N GLY A 4 11.82 12.40 -4.96
CA GLY A 4 10.59 13.19 -4.84
C GLY A 4 9.53 12.77 -5.87
N VAL A 5 9.94 12.51 -7.11
CA VAL A 5 9.05 11.98 -8.16
C VAL A 5 8.52 10.59 -7.77
N GLY A 6 9.39 9.70 -7.28
CA GLY A 6 8.99 8.38 -6.82
C GLY A 6 8.01 8.43 -5.64
N GLY A 7 8.26 9.31 -4.67
CA GLY A 7 7.35 9.56 -3.55
C GLY A 7 5.97 10.05 -4.01
N PHE A 8 5.92 10.97 -4.97
CA PHE A 8 4.67 11.44 -5.57
C PHE A 8 3.91 10.32 -6.30
N ILE A 9 4.62 9.49 -7.07
CA ILE A 9 4.04 8.32 -7.75
C ILE A 9 3.46 7.34 -6.73
N MET A 10 4.20 7.05 -5.65
CA MET A 10 3.72 6.18 -4.58
C MET A 10 2.47 6.76 -3.91
N ALA A 11 2.46 8.05 -3.56
CA ALA A 11 1.29 8.69 -2.97
C ALA A 11 0.06 8.61 -3.89
N SER A 12 0.26 8.84 -5.19
CA SER A 12 -0.79 8.72 -6.21
C SER A 12 -1.29 7.27 -6.34
N GLY A 13 -0.39 6.29 -6.33
CA GLY A 13 -0.73 4.86 -6.39
C GLY A 13 -1.47 4.39 -5.15
N VAL A 14 -1.03 4.79 -3.96
CA VAL A 14 -1.74 4.52 -2.69
C VAL A 14 -3.13 5.14 -2.73
N TRP A 15 -3.24 6.40 -3.15
CA TRP A 15 -4.53 7.08 -3.29
C TRP A 15 -5.47 6.32 -4.23
N TRP A 16 -4.95 5.85 -5.37
CA TRP A 16 -5.72 5.06 -6.34
C TRP A 16 -6.27 3.76 -5.73
N VAL A 17 -5.40 2.92 -5.18
CA VAL A 17 -5.79 1.62 -4.60
C VAL A 17 -6.73 1.81 -3.40
N TYR A 18 -6.44 2.80 -2.56
CA TYR A 18 -7.22 3.05 -1.35
C TYR A 18 -8.58 3.69 -1.63
N PHE A 19 -8.65 4.76 -2.43
CA PHE A 19 -9.89 5.51 -2.62
C PHE A 19 -10.66 5.14 -3.88
N VAL A 20 -10.02 4.68 -4.95
CA VAL A 20 -10.76 4.38 -6.20
C VAL A 20 -11.21 2.93 -6.23
N ALA A 21 -10.36 2.01 -5.76
CA ALA A 21 -10.68 0.59 -5.81
C ALA A 21 -11.33 0.03 -4.53
N THR A 22 -11.05 0.63 -3.36
CA THR A 22 -11.64 0.19 -2.08
C THR A 22 -12.88 1.00 -1.68
N TYR A 23 -13.18 2.11 -2.36
CA TYR A 23 -14.42 2.87 -2.13
C TYR A 23 -15.60 2.12 -2.72
N ASP A 24 -16.24 1.34 -1.86
CA ASP A 24 -17.50 0.70 -2.15
C ASP A 24 -18.61 1.45 -1.43
N SER A 25 -19.44 2.15 -2.19
CA SER A 25 -20.60 2.90 -1.67
C SER A 25 -21.61 2.01 -0.93
N GLU A 26 -21.57 0.70 -1.16
CA GLU A 26 -22.39 -0.29 -0.46
C GLU A 26 -21.68 -0.99 0.69
N ALA A 27 -20.39 -0.72 0.97
CA ALA A 27 -19.67 -1.34 2.08
C ALA A 27 -20.39 -1.13 3.41
N GLY A 28 -20.89 0.09 3.65
CA GLY A 28 -21.71 0.40 4.84
C GLY A 28 -22.99 -0.44 4.89
N ASN A 29 -23.69 -0.59 3.76
CA ASN A 29 -24.92 -1.38 3.69
C ASN A 29 -24.68 -2.89 3.87
N ARG A 30 -23.56 -3.42 3.36
CA ARG A 30 -23.20 -4.84 3.56
C ARG A 30 -22.77 -5.14 4.98
N VAL A 31 -22.08 -4.21 5.64
CA VAL A 31 -21.81 -4.29 7.08
C VAL A 31 -23.13 -4.28 7.86
N LEU A 32 -24.04 -3.35 7.60
CA LEU A 32 -25.32 -3.25 8.34
C LEU A 32 -26.24 -4.48 8.18
N ARG A 33 -26.16 -5.21 7.05
CA ARG A 33 -26.97 -6.41 6.80
C ARG A 33 -26.47 -7.69 7.49
N ALA A 34 -25.28 -7.70 8.10
CA ALA A 34 -24.61 -8.93 8.55
C ALA A 34 -24.87 -9.38 10.01
N GLY A 35 -25.86 -8.81 10.72
CA GLY A 35 -26.23 -9.27 12.07
C GLY A 35 -25.08 -9.17 13.09
N ARG A 36 -24.87 -10.18 13.95
CA ARG A 36 -23.79 -10.12 14.98
C ARG A 36 -22.37 -10.10 14.37
N GLU A 37 -22.19 -10.67 13.17
CA GLU A 37 -20.92 -10.57 12.44
C GLU A 37 -20.67 -9.17 11.88
N ALA A 38 -21.72 -8.35 11.67
CA ALA A 38 -21.61 -6.96 11.24
C ALA A 38 -20.72 -6.14 12.17
N VAL A 39 -20.85 -6.37 13.49
CA VAL A 39 -20.12 -5.62 14.51
C VAL A 39 -18.63 -5.91 14.41
N VAL A 40 -18.24 -7.18 14.32
CA VAL A 40 -16.82 -7.55 14.19
C VAL A 40 -16.24 -7.06 12.86
N ARG A 41 -17.02 -7.16 11.79
CA ARG A 41 -16.66 -6.66 10.46
C ARG A 41 -16.51 -5.14 10.42
N SER A 42 -17.36 -4.39 11.13
CA SER A 42 -17.25 -2.94 11.26
C SER A 42 -16.02 -2.52 12.06
N TYR A 43 -15.64 -3.29 13.09
CA TYR A 43 -14.36 -3.09 13.79
C TYR A 43 -13.16 -3.28 12.86
N PHE A 44 -13.11 -4.35 12.07
CA PHE A 44 -12.03 -4.55 11.10
C PHE A 44 -11.98 -3.44 10.04
N TYR A 45 -13.13 -3.02 9.55
CA TYR A 45 -13.22 -1.91 8.61
C TYR A 45 -12.73 -0.59 9.24
N ALA A 46 -13.23 -0.21 10.41
CA ALA A 46 -12.88 1.05 11.06
C ALA A 46 -11.40 1.10 11.50
N TYR A 47 -10.94 0.06 12.20
CA TYR A 47 -9.58 0.04 12.77
C TYR A 47 -8.52 -0.37 11.75
N GLY A 48 -8.87 -1.11 10.70
CA GLY A 48 -7.97 -1.40 9.59
C GLY A 48 -7.46 -0.13 8.90
N HIS A 49 -8.30 0.90 8.79
CA HIS A 49 -7.90 2.19 8.24
C HIS A 49 -6.85 2.91 9.09
N LEU A 50 -6.84 2.76 10.41
CA LEU A 50 -5.80 3.36 11.27
C LEU A 50 -4.42 2.82 10.91
N LEU A 51 -4.32 1.52 10.65
CA LEU A 51 -3.06 0.90 10.21
C LEU A 51 -2.62 1.44 8.85
N VAL A 52 -3.56 1.60 7.92
CA VAL A 52 -3.30 2.21 6.61
C VAL A 52 -2.80 3.65 6.77
N TYR A 53 -3.46 4.49 7.58
CA TYR A 53 -3.03 5.87 7.81
C TYR A 53 -1.63 5.94 8.43
N ALA A 54 -1.34 5.11 9.42
CA ALA A 54 -0.01 5.02 10.02
C ALA A 54 1.05 4.63 8.96
N ALA A 55 0.73 3.67 8.08
CA ALA A 55 1.60 3.27 6.99
C ALA A 55 1.85 4.40 5.98
N ILE A 56 0.84 5.19 5.61
CA ILE A 56 0.99 6.35 4.71
C ILE A 56 1.96 7.38 5.29
N VAL A 57 1.74 7.77 6.55
CA VAL A 57 2.59 8.75 7.24
C VAL A 57 4.02 8.24 7.31
N THR A 58 4.19 6.97 7.71
CA THR A 58 5.50 6.32 7.82
C THR A 58 6.22 6.25 6.46
N ALA A 59 5.50 5.95 5.37
CA ALA A 59 6.06 5.95 4.03
C ALA A 59 6.52 7.35 3.59
N GLY A 60 5.76 8.40 3.93
CA GLY A 60 6.15 9.79 3.68
C GLY A 60 7.46 10.16 4.37
N VAL A 61 7.58 9.84 5.67
CA VAL A 61 8.81 10.03 6.45
C VAL A 61 9.97 9.22 5.85
N ALA A 62 9.73 7.99 5.41
CA ALA A 62 10.75 7.15 4.79
C ALA A 62 11.27 7.75 3.47
N VAL A 63 10.41 8.32 2.64
CA VAL A 63 10.80 9.01 1.39
C VAL A 63 11.63 10.27 1.69
N GLU A 64 11.26 11.03 2.72
CA GLU A 64 12.05 12.20 3.14
C GLU A 64 13.44 11.79 3.64
N LEU A 65 13.51 10.74 4.49
CA LEU A 65 14.77 10.18 4.95
C LEU A 65 15.61 9.67 3.78
N ALA A 66 15.01 8.97 2.82
CA ALA A 66 15.69 8.50 1.62
C ALA A 66 16.31 9.66 0.83
N ALA A 67 15.62 10.80 0.73
CA ALA A 67 16.15 11.99 0.08
C ALA A 67 17.36 12.58 0.82
N LYS A 68 17.31 12.64 2.16
CA LYS A 68 18.42 13.09 3.00
C LYS A 68 19.64 12.16 2.90
N GLU A 69 19.40 10.86 2.99
CA GLU A 69 20.42 9.82 2.84
C GLU A 69 21.10 9.89 1.46
N ALA A 70 20.33 10.11 0.38
CA ALA A 70 20.88 10.26 -0.95
C ALA A 70 21.71 11.55 -1.14
N ALA A 71 21.38 12.62 -0.43
CA ALA A 71 22.09 13.90 -0.50
C ALA A 71 23.40 13.90 0.31
N HIS A 72 23.47 13.11 1.39
CA HIS A 72 24.63 13.04 2.27
C HIS A 72 25.07 11.58 2.48
N PRO A 73 25.76 10.96 1.51
CA PRO A 73 26.21 9.57 1.62
C PRO A 73 27.17 9.40 2.81
N GLY A 74 26.92 8.39 3.65
CA GLY A 74 27.74 8.08 4.82
C GLY A 74 27.50 6.63 5.28
N PRO A 75 28.11 6.21 6.40
CA PRO A 75 27.84 4.90 6.99
C PRO A 75 26.48 4.91 7.70
N GLY A 76 25.62 3.92 7.45
CA GLY A 76 24.34 3.72 8.18
C GLY A 76 23.04 4.05 7.43
N HIS A 77 23.07 4.14 6.10
CA HIS A 77 21.96 4.59 5.24
C HIS A 77 20.95 3.49 4.89
N ASP A 78 20.52 2.70 5.87
CA ASP A 78 19.52 1.64 5.66
C ASP A 78 18.19 1.91 6.38
N VAL A 79 18.11 2.98 7.17
CA VAL A 79 16.93 3.32 7.95
C VAL A 79 15.78 3.68 7.03
N ALA A 80 16.03 4.49 5.99
CA ALA A 80 14.99 4.83 5.02
C ALA A 80 14.43 3.59 4.31
N GLY A 81 15.29 2.65 3.90
CA GLY A 81 14.87 1.40 3.26
C GLY A 81 14.02 0.53 4.18
N ARG A 82 14.46 0.30 5.43
CA ARG A 82 13.71 -0.45 6.44
C ARG A 82 12.34 0.17 6.70
N LEU A 83 12.28 1.49 6.86
CA LEU A 83 11.04 2.21 7.12
C LEU A 83 10.09 2.19 5.91
N LEU A 84 10.64 2.33 4.70
CA LEU A 84 9.88 2.29 3.45
C LEU A 84 9.29 0.90 3.18
N GLY A 85 10.08 -0.15 3.33
CA GLY A 85 9.61 -1.53 3.19
C GLY A 85 8.61 -1.91 4.28
N GLY A 86 8.91 -1.57 5.54
CA GLY A 86 8.01 -1.83 6.67
C GLY A 86 6.65 -1.13 6.54
N SER A 87 6.63 0.13 6.10
CA SER A 87 5.37 0.84 5.85
C SER A 87 4.55 0.22 4.73
N GLN A 88 5.18 -0.24 3.65
CA GLN A 88 4.47 -0.93 2.56
C GLN A 88 3.90 -2.29 3.00
N LEU A 89 4.63 -3.05 3.81
CA LEU A 89 4.12 -4.29 4.40
C LEU A 89 2.93 -4.02 5.33
N ALA A 90 3.03 -3.00 6.19
CA ALA A 90 1.95 -2.58 7.08
C ALA A 90 0.71 -2.13 6.29
N MET A 91 0.91 -1.39 5.20
CA MET A 91 -0.15 -1.01 4.27
C MET A 91 -0.87 -2.24 3.70
N MET A 92 -0.13 -3.21 3.14
CA MET A 92 -0.72 -4.43 2.58
C MET A 92 -1.48 -5.24 3.64
N ALA A 93 -0.95 -5.33 4.87
CA ALA A 93 -1.65 -5.96 5.98
C ALA A 93 -2.96 -5.23 6.31
N GLY A 94 -2.95 -3.89 6.34
CA GLY A 94 -4.14 -3.06 6.52
C GLY A 94 -5.20 -3.31 5.45
N CYS A 95 -4.79 -3.35 4.17
CA CYS A 95 -5.69 -3.68 3.06
C CYS A 95 -6.33 -5.07 3.24
N VAL A 96 -5.54 -6.10 3.59
CA VAL A 96 -6.07 -7.46 3.82
C VAL A 96 -7.07 -7.49 4.99
N ILE A 97 -6.79 -6.77 6.08
CA ILE A 97 -7.70 -6.65 7.23
C ILE A 97 -9.02 -6.02 6.80
N ILE A 98 -8.96 -4.91 6.05
CA ILE A 98 -10.14 -4.20 5.54
C ILE A 98 -10.94 -5.12 4.61
N TYR A 99 -10.29 -5.76 3.62
CA TYR A 99 -10.97 -6.66 2.67
C TYR A 99 -11.68 -7.81 3.36
N ARG A 100 -11.09 -8.40 4.40
CA ARG A 100 -11.74 -9.40 5.24
C ARG A 100 -12.96 -8.84 5.98
N GLY A 101 -12.84 -7.63 6.52
CA GLY A 101 -13.94 -6.91 7.17
C GLY A 101 -15.15 -6.73 6.25
N ILE A 102 -14.93 -6.40 4.98
CA ILE A 102 -16.02 -6.17 4.01
C ILE A 102 -16.33 -7.38 3.12
N SER A 103 -15.71 -8.54 3.37
CA SER A 103 -15.82 -9.75 2.55
C SER A 103 -15.57 -9.50 1.06
N LEU A 104 -14.66 -8.59 0.75
CA LEU A 104 -14.29 -8.26 -0.62
C LEU A 104 -13.30 -9.29 -1.15
N SER A 105 -13.61 -9.87 -2.30
CA SER A 105 -12.66 -10.70 -3.05
C SER A 105 -12.00 -9.86 -4.14
N VAL A 106 -10.67 -9.94 -4.23
CA VAL A 106 -9.90 -9.34 -5.33
C VAL A 106 -9.71 -10.37 -6.43
N SER A 107 -9.57 -9.90 -7.67
CA SER A 107 -9.25 -10.80 -8.80
C SER A 107 -7.87 -11.44 -8.58
N ARG A 108 -7.67 -12.65 -9.10
CA ARG A 108 -6.38 -13.34 -9.07
C ARG A 108 -5.19 -12.47 -9.54
N PRO A 109 -5.27 -11.72 -10.66
CA PRO A 109 -4.16 -10.86 -11.07
C PRO A 109 -3.86 -9.76 -10.05
N VAL A 110 -4.87 -9.14 -9.43
CA VAL A 110 -4.67 -8.13 -8.38
C VAL A 110 -3.99 -8.73 -7.15
N ALA A 111 -4.43 -9.91 -6.69
CA ALA A 111 -3.82 -10.61 -5.56
C ALA A 111 -2.33 -10.96 -5.82
N LEU A 112 -2.00 -11.39 -7.05
CA LEU A 112 -0.62 -11.66 -7.43
C LEU A 112 0.23 -10.39 -7.43
N THR A 113 -0.28 -9.27 -7.94
CA THR A 113 0.46 -8.00 -7.90
C THR A 113 0.62 -7.45 -6.48
N GLN A 114 -0.37 -7.60 -5.61
CA GLN A 114 -0.25 -7.24 -4.19
C GLN A 114 0.82 -8.08 -3.48
N SER A 115 0.87 -9.38 -3.78
CA SER A 115 1.92 -10.28 -3.27
C SER A 115 3.30 -9.88 -3.80
N GLY A 116 3.39 -9.47 -5.07
CA GLY A 116 4.60 -8.92 -5.67
C GLY A 116 5.06 -7.63 -4.99
N LEU A 117 4.14 -6.71 -4.70
CA LEU A 117 4.45 -5.47 -3.96
C LEU A 117 4.94 -5.77 -2.55
N ALA A 118 4.32 -6.72 -1.85
CA ALA A 118 4.78 -7.15 -0.53
C ALA A 118 6.19 -7.77 -0.58
N LEU A 119 6.50 -8.55 -1.63
CA LEU A 119 7.85 -9.08 -1.83
C LEU A 119 8.87 -7.97 -2.09
N VAL A 120 8.54 -6.99 -2.95
CA VAL A 120 9.39 -5.81 -3.18
C VAL A 120 9.63 -5.05 -1.87
N ALA A 121 8.60 -4.85 -1.07
CA ALA A 121 8.70 -4.20 0.23
C ALA A 121 9.61 -4.97 1.20
N LEU A 122 9.52 -6.30 1.23
CA LEU A 122 10.39 -7.16 2.04
C LEU A 122 11.85 -7.06 1.60
N VAL A 123 12.11 -7.09 0.29
CA VAL A 123 13.46 -6.93 -0.26
C VAL A 123 14.02 -5.56 0.12
N ILE A 124 13.24 -4.49 -0.04
CA ILE A 124 13.66 -3.14 0.34
C ILE A 124 13.99 -3.04 1.83
N ALA A 125 13.19 -3.68 2.68
CA ALA A 125 13.41 -3.65 4.13
C ALA A 125 14.69 -4.37 4.56
N LEU A 126 15.10 -5.42 3.86
CA LEU A 126 16.18 -6.32 4.30
C LEU A 126 17.49 -6.17 3.53
N ALA A 127 17.44 -5.75 2.27
CA ALA A 127 18.61 -5.80 1.38
C ALA A 127 19.54 -4.58 1.47
N GLY A 128 19.18 -3.55 2.25
CA GLY A 128 20.02 -2.34 2.38
C GLY A 128 20.24 -1.60 1.05
N LEU A 129 19.20 -1.53 0.22
CA LEU A 129 19.29 -0.96 -1.13
C LEU A 129 19.61 0.54 -1.09
N PRO A 130 20.29 1.09 -2.12
CA PRO A 130 20.45 2.53 -2.27
C PRO A 130 19.08 3.25 -2.27
N PRO A 131 18.96 4.42 -1.61
CA PRO A 131 17.67 5.10 -1.44
C PRO A 131 16.90 5.34 -2.75
N VAL A 132 17.62 5.75 -3.81
CA VAL A 132 17.02 5.97 -5.14
C VAL A 132 16.45 4.68 -5.72
N VAL A 133 17.16 3.55 -5.54
CA VAL A 133 16.73 2.24 -6.02
C VAL A 133 15.50 1.76 -5.25
N ALA A 134 15.53 1.86 -3.92
CA ALA A 134 14.40 1.47 -3.07
C ALA A 134 13.12 2.23 -3.44
N VAL A 135 13.20 3.56 -3.52
CA VAL A 135 12.04 4.41 -3.87
C VAL A 135 11.55 4.14 -5.30
N SER A 136 12.46 3.94 -6.26
CA SER A 136 12.07 3.66 -7.65
C SER A 136 11.37 2.30 -7.78
N LEU A 137 11.89 1.26 -7.12
CA LEU A 137 11.27 -0.07 -7.12
C LEU A 137 9.87 -0.03 -6.50
N SER A 138 9.71 0.65 -5.37
CA SER A 138 8.40 0.84 -4.75
C SER A 138 7.43 1.61 -5.67
N ALA A 139 7.88 2.70 -6.27
CA ALA A 139 7.05 3.49 -7.19
C ALA A 139 6.58 2.64 -8.38
N ILE A 140 7.48 1.87 -9.00
CA ILE A 140 7.13 0.95 -10.10
C ILE A 140 6.13 -0.10 -9.62
N ALA A 141 6.33 -0.71 -8.45
CA ALA A 141 5.42 -1.71 -7.91
C ALA A 141 4.01 -1.16 -7.69
N TRP A 142 3.89 0.08 -7.17
CA TRP A 142 2.61 0.76 -7.01
C TRP A 142 1.93 1.07 -8.35
N VAL A 143 2.68 1.50 -9.36
CA VAL A 143 2.15 1.73 -10.72
C VAL A 143 1.63 0.43 -11.32
N VAL A 144 2.39 -0.66 -11.22
CA VAL A 144 1.98 -1.98 -11.73
C VAL A 144 0.69 -2.43 -11.06
N LEU A 145 0.59 -2.32 -9.74
CA LEU A 145 -0.63 -2.66 -9.00
C LEU A 145 -1.83 -1.82 -9.47
N ALA A 146 -1.68 -0.49 -9.53
CA ALA A 146 -2.75 0.42 -9.96
C ALA A 146 -3.24 0.11 -11.38
N VAL A 147 -2.33 -0.18 -12.32
CA VAL A 147 -2.67 -0.54 -13.71
C VAL A 147 -3.40 -1.88 -13.78
N VAL A 148 -2.93 -2.90 -13.06
CA VAL A 148 -3.56 -4.23 -13.05
C VAL A 148 -4.95 -4.18 -12.42
N GLU A 149 -5.11 -3.39 -11.37
CA GLU A 149 -6.40 -3.16 -10.73
C GLU A 149 -7.38 -2.43 -11.66
N GLN A 150 -6.93 -1.37 -12.34
CA GLN A 150 -7.76 -0.63 -13.29
C GLN A 150 -8.23 -1.50 -14.47
N ARG A 151 -7.36 -2.37 -14.99
CA ARG A 151 -7.72 -3.34 -16.04
C ARG A 151 -8.75 -4.34 -15.50
N SER A 152 -8.49 -4.91 -14.33
CA SER A 152 -9.41 -5.85 -13.68
C SER A 152 -10.78 -5.25 -13.38
N ALA A 153 -10.87 -3.94 -13.13
CA ALA A 153 -12.12 -3.23 -12.94
C ALA A 153 -12.86 -2.98 -14.26
N SER A 154 -12.13 -2.68 -15.34
CA SER A 154 -12.68 -2.43 -16.68
C SER A 154 -13.25 -3.69 -17.34
N ASP A 155 -12.70 -4.87 -17.00
CA ASP A 155 -13.13 -6.16 -17.56
C ASP A 155 -14.39 -6.75 -16.87
N ARG A 156 -14.92 -6.12 -15.82
CA ARG A 156 -16.15 -6.59 -15.16
C ARG A 156 -17.39 -6.20 -15.98
N PRO A 157 -18.24 -7.15 -16.40
CA PRO A 157 -19.51 -6.80 -17.04
C PRO A 157 -20.36 -5.98 -16.05
N ARG A 158 -20.90 -4.86 -16.53
CA ARG A 158 -21.81 -3.99 -15.78
C ARG A 158 -23.16 -4.65 -15.55
#